data_AF-A0A8T3PQT2-F1
#
_entry.id   AF-A0A8T3PQT2-F1
#
_cell.length_a   1.000
_cell.length_b   1.000
_cell.length_c   1.000
_cell.angle_alpha   90.00
_cell.angle_beta   90.00
_cell.angle_gamma   90.00
#
_symmetry.space_group_name_H-M   'P 1'
#
loop_
_entity.id
_entity.type
_entity.pdbx_description
1 polymer ?
#
loop_
_entity_poly.entity_id
_entity_poly.type
_entity_poly.pdbx_seq_one_letter_code
_entity_poly.pdbx_strand_id
1 'polypeptide(L)'
;MAGSAPYRLCHAPLDPGTKIELRLPVLVAEDYLPDVRRRFLLYKRIASAPDDAALTLLEEEMVCCFGPLPPPAKDLLRVTRIELPRHSG
;
A
#
# COMPACT_ATOMS: atom_id res chain seq x y z
N MET A 1 24.46 -11.54 43.81
CA MET A 1 24.22 -10.10 43.52
C MET A 1 24.38 -9.91 42.01
N ALA A 2 23.27 -9.87 41.28
CA ALA A 2 22.86 -8.76 40.39
C ALA A 2 24.00 -8.21 39.50
N GLY A 3 23.98 -8.21 38.18
CA GLY A 3 22.90 -8.39 37.20
C GLY A 3 23.32 -7.58 35.96
N SER A 4 22.96 -8.04 34.76
CA SER A 4 22.73 -7.17 33.60
C SER A 4 22.27 -8.07 32.46
N ALA A 5 20.96 -8.04 32.19
CA ALA A 5 20.33 -8.87 31.18
C ALA A 5 20.90 -8.58 29.77
N PRO A 6 21.15 -9.62 28.96
CA PRO A 6 21.56 -9.44 27.58
C PRO A 6 20.34 -9.02 26.78
N TYR A 7 20.36 -7.84 26.14
CA TYR A 7 19.50 -7.45 25.02
C TYR A 7 18.09 -8.06 25.03
N ARG A 8 17.19 -7.44 25.79
CA ARG A 8 15.75 -7.77 25.73
C ARG A 8 15.24 -7.35 24.36
N LEU A 9 15.05 -8.32 23.46
CA LEU A 9 14.30 -8.12 22.22
C LEU A 9 12.89 -7.71 22.62
N CYS A 10 12.60 -6.41 22.49
CA CYS A 10 11.26 -5.87 22.63
C CYS A 10 10.41 -6.43 21.49
N HIS A 11 9.85 -7.62 21.66
CA HIS A 11 8.65 -8.00 20.93
C HIS A 11 7.49 -7.17 21.52
N ALA A 12 7.50 -5.87 21.20
CA ALA A 12 6.26 -5.11 21.24
C ALA A 12 5.36 -5.75 20.17
N PRO A 13 4.08 -6.05 20.49
CA PRO A 13 3.13 -6.41 19.44
C PRO A 13 3.17 -5.28 18.41
N LEU A 14 3.51 -5.61 17.16
CA LEU A 14 3.36 -4.67 16.06
C LEU A 14 1.88 -4.27 16.08
N ASP A 15 1.59 -3.01 16.39
CA ASP A 15 0.22 -2.51 16.35
C ASP A 15 -0.34 -2.87 14.96
N PRO A 16 -1.43 -3.65 14.87
CA PRO A 16 -2.00 -4.10 13.59
C PRO A 16 -2.63 -2.96 12.78
N GLY A 17 -2.32 -1.71 13.12
CA GLY A 17 -2.72 -0.50 12.43
C GLY A 17 -1.53 0.43 12.19
N THR A 18 -0.37 -0.10 11.81
CA THR A 18 0.79 0.71 11.41
C THR A 18 0.42 1.53 10.17
N LYS A 19 -0.07 2.75 10.40
CA LYS A 19 -0.47 3.71 9.37
C LYS A 19 0.80 4.41 8.87
N ILE A 20 1.31 4.01 7.71
CA ILE A 20 2.49 4.61 7.11
C ILE A 20 2.03 5.86 6.33
N GLU A 21 2.18 7.05 6.93
CA GLU A 21 1.92 8.32 6.24
C GLU A 21 3.12 8.71 5.37
N LEU A 22 3.15 8.17 4.14
CA LEU A 22 4.11 8.61 3.13
C LEU A 22 3.72 9.99 2.63
N ARG A 23 4.50 11.01 3.00
CA ARG A 23 4.41 12.38 2.49
C ARG A 23 4.92 12.50 1.05
N LEU A 24 4.59 11.52 0.22
CA LEU A 24 4.78 11.59 -1.22
C LEU A 24 3.48 12.09 -1.83
N PRO A 25 3.51 12.97 -2.85
CA PRO A 25 2.33 13.35 -3.61
C PRO A 25 1.90 12.16 -4.49
N VAL A 26 1.39 11.11 -3.87
CA VAL A 26 0.93 9.89 -4.53
C VAL A 26 -0.50 10.11 -4.99
N LEU A 27 -0.66 11.04 -5.92
CA LEU A 27 -1.96 11.38 -6.49
C LEU A 27 -2.04 10.79 -7.90
N VAL A 28 -3.03 9.92 -8.13
CA VAL A 28 -3.47 9.56 -9.47
C VAL A 28 -3.85 10.86 -10.18
N ALA A 29 -3.11 11.19 -11.24
CA ALA A 29 -3.26 12.45 -11.98
C ALA A 29 -4.69 12.65 -12.47
N GLU A 30 -5.17 13.90 -12.45
CA GLU A 30 -6.48 14.28 -13.00
C GLU A 30 -6.61 13.93 -14.49
N ASP A 31 -5.49 13.96 -15.22
CA ASP A 31 -5.42 13.57 -16.62
C ASP A 31 -5.61 12.06 -16.85
N TYR A 32 -5.29 11.22 -15.86
CA TYR A 32 -5.45 9.76 -15.96
C TYR A 32 -6.85 9.33 -15.53
N LEU A 33 -7.39 9.97 -14.48
CA LEU A 33 -8.70 9.66 -13.96
C LEU A 33 -9.43 10.95 -13.53
N PRO A 34 -10.13 11.62 -14.46
CA PRO A 34 -10.76 12.92 -14.20
C PRO A 34 -12.00 12.80 -13.30
N ASP A 35 -12.62 11.63 -13.24
CA ASP A 35 -13.77 11.36 -12.39
C ASP A 35 -13.34 11.18 -10.92
N VAL A 36 -13.63 12.19 -10.11
CA VAL A 36 -13.31 12.24 -8.68
C VAL A 36 -13.89 11.04 -7.91
N ARG A 37 -15.10 10.58 -8.24
CA ARG A 37 -15.74 9.45 -7.55
C ARG A 37 -15.02 8.15 -7.86
N ARG A 38 -14.67 7.92 -9.13
CA ARG A 38 -13.92 6.73 -9.55
C ARG A 38 -12.53 6.70 -8.92
N ARG A 39 -11.89 7.86 -8.79
CA ARG A 39 -10.58 7.99 -8.14
C ARG A 39 -10.64 7.63 -6.66
N PHE A 40 -11.66 8.11 -5.95
CA PHE A 40 -11.89 7.74 -4.56
C PHE A 40 -12.14 6.23 -4.39
N LEU A 41 -12.96 5.65 -5.27
CA LEU A 41 -13.22 4.21 -5.24
C LEU A 41 -11.96 3.39 -5.52
N LEU A 42 -11.12 3.84 -6.46
CA LEU A 42 -9.84 3.22 -6.77
C LEU A 42 -8.91 3.22 -5.56
N TYR A 43 -8.72 4.37 -4.90
CA TYR A 43 -7.92 4.43 -3.68
C TYR A 43 -8.42 3.49 -2.59
N LYS A 44 -9.75 3.42 -2.41
CA LYS A 44 -10.36 2.50 -1.45
C LYS A 44 -10.05 1.04 -1.82
N ARG A 45 -10.13 0.67 -3.10
CA ARG A 45 -9.81 -0.69 -3.58
C ARG A 45 -8.34 -1.03 -3.38
N ILE A 46 -7.42 -0.11 -3.69
CA ILE A 46 -5.98 -0.29 -3.48
C ILE A 46 -5.69 -0.50 -1.99
N ALA A 47 -6.19 0.38 -1.12
CA ALA A 47 -5.98 0.30 0.32
C ALA A 47 -6.66 -0.90 0.99
N SER A 48 -7.67 -1.51 0.34
CA SER A 48 -8.39 -2.68 0.85
C SER A 48 -7.93 -3.99 0.21
N ALA A 49 -6.84 -3.98 -0.57
CA ALA A 49 -6.34 -5.19 -1.20
C ALA A 49 -5.79 -6.15 -0.13
N PRO A 50 -6.20 -7.43 -0.11
CA PRO A 50 -5.78 -8.39 0.91
C PRO A 50 -4.36 -8.91 0.72
N ASP A 51 -3.89 -8.98 -0.53
CA ASP A 51 -2.62 -9.59 -0.90
C ASP A 51 -2.04 -8.98 -2.20
N ASP A 52 -0.82 -9.40 -2.53
CA ASP A 52 -0.08 -8.90 -3.69
C ASP A 52 -0.74 -9.32 -5.02
N ALA A 53 -1.42 -10.48 -5.04
CA ALA A 53 -2.13 -10.95 -6.23
C ALA A 53 -3.35 -10.06 -6.52
N ALA A 54 -4.10 -9.66 -5.50
CA ALA A 54 -5.21 -8.73 -5.61
C ALA A 54 -4.74 -7.34 -6.08
N LEU A 55 -3.60 -6.85 -5.60
CA LEU A 55 -3.00 -5.60 -6.11
C LEU A 55 -2.56 -5.74 -7.56
N THR A 56 -2.01 -6.88 -7.96
CA THR A 56 -1.58 -7.14 -9.34
C THR A 56 -2.77 -7.19 -10.29
N LEU A 57 -3.85 -7.88 -9.93
CA LEU A 57 -5.09 -7.88 -10.71
C LEU A 57 -5.69 -6.48 -10.85
N LEU A 58 -5.62 -5.68 -9.77
CA LEU A 58 -6.07 -4.30 -9.81
C LEU A 58 -5.18 -3.44 -10.73
N GLU A 59 -3.87 -3.66 -10.72
CA GLU A 59 -2.91 -3.02 -11.64
C GLU A 59 -3.24 -3.35 -13.10
N GLU A 60 -3.50 -4.63 -13.42
CA GLU A 60 -3.89 -5.07 -14.76
C GLU A 60 -5.24 -4.47 -15.20
N GLU A 61 -6.23 -4.45 -14.31
CA GLU A 61 -7.52 -3.79 -14.55
C GLU A 61 -7.32 -2.29 -14.85
N MET A 62 -6.45 -1.62 -14.09
CA MET A 62 -6.14 -0.22 -14.32
C MET A 62 -5.50 0.01 -15.70
N VAL A 63 -4.54 -0.84 -16.08
CA VAL A 63 -3.89 -0.73 -17.39
C VAL A 63 -4.88 -1.02 -18.53
N CYS A 64 -5.73 -2.03 -18.35
CA CYS A 64 -6.71 -2.44 -19.36
C CYS A 64 -7.81 -1.38 -19.56
N CYS A 65 -8.31 -0.78 -18.48
CA CYS A 65 -9.43 0.15 -18.53
C CYS A 65 -9.02 1.61 -18.73
N PHE A 66 -7.88 2.03 -18.18
CA PHE A 66 -7.45 3.44 -18.18
C PHE A 66 -6.15 3.67 -18.97
N GLY A 67 -5.50 2.61 -19.46
CA GLY A 67 -4.24 2.70 -20.18
C GLY A 67 -3.02 2.80 -19.25
N PRO A 68 -1.87 3.24 -19.77
CA PRO A 68 -0.59 3.13 -19.07
C PRO A 68 -0.58 3.88 -17.75
N LEU A 69 -0.20 3.18 -16.68
CA LEU A 69 -0.11 3.76 -15.33
C LEU A 69 0.92 4.90 -15.28
N PRO A 70 0.52 6.09 -14.80
CA PRO A 70 1.46 7.19 -14.61
C PRO A 70 2.42 6.87 -13.45
N PRO A 71 3.62 7.48 -13.41
CA PRO A 71 4.59 7.28 -12.33
C PRO A 71 4.02 7.32 -10.90
N PRO A 72 3.18 8.31 -10.51
CA PRO A 72 2.61 8.35 -9.16
C PRO A 72 1.66 7.17 -8.85
N ALA A 73 0.95 6.63 -9.84
CA ALA A 73 0.10 5.47 -9.62
C ALA A 73 0.92 4.19 -9.39
N LYS A 74 2.07 4.07 -10.08
CA LYS A 74 3.02 2.97 -9.82
C LYS A 74 3.63 3.06 -8.42
N ASP A 75 3.98 4.27 -7.99
CA ASP A 75 4.49 4.50 -6.64
C ASP A 75 3.46 4.13 -5.58
N LEU A 76 2.18 4.45 -5.79
CA LEU A 76 1.08 4.05 -4.91
C LEU A 76 1.00 2.54 -4.72
N LEU A 77 0.99 1.79 -5.82
CA LEU A 77 0.90 0.33 -5.78
C LEU A 77 2.12 -0.25 -5.07
N ARG A 78 3.32 0.27 -5.36
CA ARG A 78 4.56 -0.17 -4.71
C ARG A 78 4.54 0.07 -3.20
N VAL A 79 4.07 1.25 -2.77
CA VAL A 79 3.90 1.58 -1.35
C VAL A 79 2.92 0.60 -0.70
N THR A 80 1.75 0.41 -1.31
CA THR A 80 0.71 -0.45 -0.77
C THR A 80 1.20 -1.89 -0.64
N ARG A 81 1.99 -2.39 -1.60
CA ARG A 81 2.65 -3.71 -1.53
C ARG A 81 3.58 -3.86 -0.33
N ILE A 82 4.22 -2.79 0.13
CA ILE A 82 5.10 -2.81 1.31
C ILE A 82 4.27 -2.89 2.60
N GLU A 83 3.09 -2.26 2.62
CA GLU A 83 2.17 -2.28 3.77
C GLU A 83 1.44 -3.61 3.91
N LEU A 84 1.32 -4.39 2.83
CA LEU A 84 0.62 -5.67 2.88
C LEU A 84 1.26 -6.59 3.92
N PRO A 85 0.44 -7.22 4.79
CA PRO A 85 0.94 -8.19 5.73
C PRO A 85 1.59 -9.33 4.93
N ARG A 86 2.91 -9.48 5.05
CA ARG A 86 3.60 -10.65 4.50
C ARG A 86 2.95 -11.88 5.12
N HIS A 87 2.14 -12.59 4.34
CA HIS A 87 1.77 -13.96 4.67
C HIS A 87 3.04 -14.78 4.53
N SER A 88 3.84 -14.81 5.59
CA SER A 88 4.92 -15.77 5.79
C SER A 88 4.28 -17.15 5.83
N GLY A 89 4.37 -17.87 4.71
CA GLY A 89 4.22 -19.33 4.69
C GLY A 89 5.40 -20.01 5.36
#